data_AF-A0A7K0P3Z5-F1
#
_entry.id   AF-A0A7K0P3Z5-F1
#
_cell.length_a   1.000
_cell.length_b   1.000
_cell.length_c   1.000
_cell.angle_alpha   90.00
_cell.angle_beta   90.00
_cell.angle_gamma   90.00
#
_symmetry.space_group_name_H-M   'P 1'
#
loop_
_entity.id
_entity.type
_entity.pdbx_description
1 polymer ?
#
loop_
_entity_poly.entity_id
_entity_poly.type
_entity_poly.pdbx_seq_one_letter_code
_entity_poly.pdbx_strand_id
1 'polypeptide(L)'
;MSILHGHSTRRSIVLVVLVWGSIRAALLAATFVLAEYFLPDVYLYSTWTILLNERQFPVGDAFWQYPPGAGVLFALAGVVGPDPIIGFVVLALLADAAILALLITASLKIHRDRYSPASMWGPWAWVIGGAAIGPIMLARFDLFPTLFAVAALLLVIKPWLSGIAAGLGGLLKVWPALVLLALPRRTLWRGIVAAVAVTAVGTLLIAAWADGGISFLGEQGERGLQIESVGAA
;
A
#
# COMPACT_ATOMS: atom_id res chain seq x y z
N MET A 1 -0.71 -38.76 13.14
CA MET A 1 -0.90 -38.00 11.88
C MET A 1 -0.84 -36.46 12.01
N SER A 2 -1.10 -35.88 13.19
CA SER A 2 -1.05 -34.41 13.43
C SER A 2 0.38 -33.82 13.45
N ILE A 3 1.37 -34.53 14.01
CA ILE A 3 2.74 -34.02 14.22
C ILE A 3 3.52 -33.81 12.90
N LEU A 4 3.32 -34.69 11.91
CA LEU A 4 4.01 -34.61 10.61
C LEU A 4 3.55 -33.41 9.75
N HIS A 5 2.28 -33.00 9.86
CA HIS A 5 1.73 -31.86 9.11
C HIS A 5 2.24 -30.51 9.63
N GLY A 6 2.37 -30.36 10.95
CA GLY A 6 2.88 -29.12 11.56
C GLY A 6 4.35 -28.80 11.18
N HIS A 7 5.18 -29.84 11.01
CA HIS A 7 6.57 -29.67 10.55
C HIS A 7 6.67 -29.18 9.10
N SER A 8 5.77 -29.62 8.22
CA SER A 8 5.73 -29.19 6.81
C SER A 8 5.37 -27.70 6.69
N THR A 9 4.32 -27.26 7.38
CA THR A 9 3.90 -25.84 7.33
C THR A 9 4.96 -24.89 7.90
N ARG A 10 5.59 -25.25 9.02
CA ARG A 10 6.66 -24.43 9.60
C ARG A 10 7.86 -24.29 8.64
N ARG A 11 8.28 -25.39 8.01
CA ARG A 11 9.36 -25.37 7.01
C ARG A 11 9.01 -24.48 5.81
N SER A 12 7.78 -24.56 5.30
CA SER A 12 7.33 -23.71 4.19
C SER A 12 7.32 -22.22 4.54
N ILE A 13 6.91 -21.86 5.76
CA ILE A 13 6.94 -20.46 6.22
C ILE A 13 8.39 -19.96 6.30
N VAL A 14 9.27 -20.73 6.92
CA VAL A 14 10.70 -20.38 7.00
C VAL A 14 11.28 -20.19 5.60
N LEU A 15 10.99 -21.10 4.67
CA LEU A 15 11.45 -21.00 3.29
C LEU A 15 10.92 -19.73 2.60
N VAL A 16 9.63 -19.43 2.72
CA VAL A 16 9.03 -18.20 2.16
C VAL A 16 9.71 -16.95 2.71
N VAL A 17 9.91 -16.87 4.03
CA VAL A 17 10.53 -15.69 4.67
C VAL A 17 11.99 -15.55 4.27
N LEU A 18 12.75 -16.65 4.21
CA LEU A 18 14.16 -16.62 3.79
C LEU A 18 14.30 -16.19 2.33
N VAL A 19 13.47 -16.73 1.44
CA VAL A 19 13.51 -16.38 0.01
C VAL A 19 13.04 -14.95 -0.20
N TRP A 20 11.97 -14.52 0.48
CA TRP A 20 11.54 -13.13 0.51
C TRP A 20 12.68 -12.20 0.95
N GLY A 21 13.28 -12.46 2.11
CA GLY A 21 14.35 -11.62 2.66
C GLY A 21 15.56 -11.54 1.73
N SER A 22 15.95 -12.66 1.12
CA SER A 22 17.07 -12.71 0.17
C SER A 22 16.79 -11.89 -1.08
N ILE A 23 15.60 -12.04 -1.66
CA ILE A 23 15.18 -11.26 -2.83
C ILE A 23 15.09 -9.77 -2.47
N ARG A 24 14.49 -9.42 -1.34
CA ARG A 24 14.30 -8.01 -0.93
C ARG A 24 15.62 -7.33 -0.61
N ALA A 25 16.59 -8.05 -0.03
CA ALA A 25 17.94 -7.54 0.15
C ALA A 25 18.61 -7.24 -1.20
N ALA A 26 18.48 -8.13 -2.19
CA ALA A 26 19.03 -7.92 -3.53
C ALA A 26 18.32 -6.76 -4.26
N LEU A 27 16.99 -6.67 -4.18
CA LEU A 27 16.22 -5.57 -4.77
C LEU A 27 16.56 -4.23 -4.11
N LEU A 28 16.66 -4.19 -2.79
CA LEU A 28 17.05 -2.99 -2.03
C LEU A 28 18.44 -2.51 -2.46
N ALA A 29 19.41 -3.42 -2.54
CA ALA A 29 20.75 -3.09 -3.04
C ALA A 29 20.68 -2.54 -4.47
N ALA A 30 19.93 -3.20 -5.36
CA ALA A 30 19.76 -2.74 -6.73
C ALA A 30 19.07 -1.37 -6.83
N THR A 31 18.07 -1.08 -5.99
CA THR A 31 17.40 0.23 -5.94
C THR A 31 18.40 1.36 -5.68
N PHE A 32 19.37 1.15 -4.79
CA PHE A 32 20.38 2.17 -4.46
C PHE A 32 21.58 2.17 -5.42
N VAL A 33 22.05 1.00 -5.87
CA VAL A 33 23.15 0.91 -6.85
C VAL A 33 22.74 1.52 -8.20
N LEU A 34 21.47 1.36 -8.59
CA LEU A 34 20.90 1.87 -9.82
C LEU A 34 19.92 3.03 -9.54
N ALA A 35 20.24 3.86 -8.54
CA ALA A 35 19.38 4.92 -8.03
C ALA A 35 18.84 5.87 -9.12
N GLU A 36 19.66 6.20 -10.12
CA GLU A 36 19.26 7.08 -11.24
C GLU A 36 18.03 6.54 -12.00
N TYR A 37 17.88 5.22 -12.08
CA TYR A 37 16.77 4.58 -12.79
C TYR A 37 15.53 4.34 -11.91
N PHE A 38 15.73 4.13 -10.60
CA PHE A 38 14.66 3.65 -9.72
C PHE A 38 14.16 4.69 -8.71
N LEU A 39 15.00 5.64 -8.28
CA LEU A 39 14.62 6.66 -7.29
C LEU A 39 14.06 8.00 -7.82
N PRO A 40 13.93 8.31 -9.13
CA PRO A 40 13.34 9.58 -9.58
C PRO A 40 12.03 9.99 -8.89
N ASP A 41 11.09 9.05 -8.76
CA ASP A 41 9.81 9.29 -8.06
C ASP A 41 10.02 9.58 -6.57
N VAL A 42 10.95 8.87 -5.91
CA VAL A 42 11.25 9.05 -4.48
C VAL A 42 11.93 10.40 -4.23
N TYR A 43 12.77 10.86 -5.15
CA TYR A 43 13.32 12.22 -5.10
C TYR A 43 12.19 13.26 -5.17
N LEU A 44 11.20 13.08 -6.06
CA LEU A 44 10.02 13.94 -6.09
C LEU A 44 9.23 13.89 -4.77
N TYR A 45 9.01 12.70 -4.20
CA TYR A 45 8.32 12.57 -2.90
C TYR A 45 9.08 13.27 -1.77
N SER A 46 10.41 13.28 -1.83
CA SER A 46 11.26 13.94 -0.84
C SER A 46 11.10 15.46 -0.85
N THR A 47 10.83 16.09 -2.01
CA THR A 47 10.59 17.54 -2.07
C THR A 47 9.27 17.92 -1.41
N TRP A 48 8.21 17.12 -1.60
CA TRP A 48 6.93 17.33 -0.91
C TRP A 48 7.06 17.13 0.60
N THR A 49 7.90 16.20 1.04
CA THR A 49 8.10 15.91 2.47
C THR A 49 8.57 17.15 3.25
N ILE A 50 9.39 18.01 2.62
CA ILE A 50 9.86 19.26 3.24
C ILE A 50 8.68 20.16 3.60
N LEU A 51 7.79 20.41 2.63
CA LEU A 51 6.59 21.24 2.83
C LEU A 51 5.62 20.60 3.84
N LEU A 52 5.41 19.29 3.72
CA LEU A 52 4.48 18.56 4.57
C LEU A 52 4.92 18.51 6.04
N ASN A 53 6.23 18.50 6.32
CA ASN A 53 6.77 18.64 7.66
C ASN A 53 6.52 20.04 8.25
N GLU A 54 6.39 21.06 7.41
CA GLU A 54 5.94 22.41 7.77
C GLU A 54 4.40 22.55 7.77
N ARG A 55 3.68 21.43 7.62
CA ARG A 55 2.21 21.35 7.55
C ARG A 55 1.62 22.12 6.37
N GLN A 56 2.31 22.09 5.23
CA GLN A 56 1.83 22.64 3.98
C GLN A 56 1.78 21.57 2.90
N PHE A 57 0.63 21.42 2.25
CA PHE A 57 0.53 20.62 1.03
C PHE A 57 1.14 21.38 -0.16
N PRO A 58 1.70 20.68 -1.17
CA PRO A 58 2.29 21.29 -2.36
C PRO A 58 1.19 21.78 -3.33
N VAL A 59 0.43 22.80 -2.92
CA VAL A 59 -0.64 23.41 -3.73
C VAL A 59 -0.05 24.02 -5.00
N GLY A 60 -0.67 23.77 -6.15
CA GLY A 60 -0.20 24.24 -7.47
C GLY A 60 0.94 23.42 -8.08
N ASP A 61 1.42 22.35 -7.41
CA ASP A 61 2.36 21.41 -8.03
C ASP A 61 1.61 20.47 -8.99
N ALA A 62 1.92 20.57 -10.28
CA ALA A 62 1.29 19.77 -11.33
C ALA A 62 1.44 18.24 -11.14
N PHE A 63 2.39 17.77 -10.34
CA PHE A 63 2.58 16.35 -10.03
C PHE A 63 1.80 15.89 -8.80
N TRP A 64 1.34 16.80 -7.93
CA TRP A 64 0.57 16.45 -6.74
C TRP A 64 -0.87 16.06 -7.09
N GLN A 65 -1.16 14.76 -7.08
CA GLN A 65 -2.48 14.22 -7.44
C GLN A 65 -3.00 13.17 -6.47
N TYR A 66 -2.35 13.06 -5.32
CA TYR A 66 -2.69 12.04 -4.35
C TYR A 66 -3.78 12.55 -3.40
N PRO A 67 -4.68 11.66 -2.94
CA PRO A 67 -5.55 11.98 -1.82
C PRO A 67 -4.73 12.32 -0.56
N PRO A 68 -5.32 13.00 0.44
CA PRO A 68 -4.57 13.71 1.48
C PRO A 68 -3.74 12.80 2.40
N GLY A 69 -4.14 11.54 2.55
CA GLY A 69 -3.38 10.57 3.34
C GLY A 69 -1.99 10.28 2.79
N ALA A 70 -1.76 10.46 1.49
CA ALA A 70 -0.41 10.37 0.93
C ALA A 70 0.53 11.43 1.54
N GLY A 71 0.01 12.63 1.84
CA GLY A 71 0.77 13.68 2.51
C GLY A 71 1.24 13.27 3.90
N VAL A 72 0.38 12.60 4.67
CA VAL A 72 0.76 12.04 5.98
C VAL A 72 1.85 10.99 5.83
N LEU A 73 1.79 10.15 4.80
CA LEU A 73 2.80 9.13 4.55
C LEU A 73 4.16 9.74 4.16
N PHE A 74 4.17 10.77 3.32
CA PHE A 74 5.40 11.47 2.96
C PHE A 74 5.98 12.24 4.14
N ALA A 75 5.15 12.94 4.94
CA ALA A 75 5.61 13.55 6.19
C ALA A 75 6.25 12.53 7.14
N LEU A 76 5.64 11.35 7.27
CA LEU A 76 6.19 10.25 8.07
C LEU A 76 7.55 9.76 7.54
N ALA A 77 7.75 9.74 6.22
CA ALA A 77 9.03 9.38 5.63
C ALA A 77 10.16 10.32 6.10
N GLY A 78 9.87 11.61 6.31
CA GLY A 78 10.83 12.60 6.79
C GLY A 78 11.30 12.38 8.24
N VAL A 79 10.65 11.53 9.03
CA VAL A 79 11.01 11.31 10.46
C VAL A 79 11.41 9.87 10.78
N VAL A 80 11.13 8.90 9.90
CA VAL A 80 11.44 7.47 10.12
C VAL A 80 12.87 7.13 9.70
N GLY A 81 13.45 7.88 8.75
CA GLY A 81 14.80 7.68 8.25
C GLY A 81 15.76 8.84 8.57
N PRO A 82 17.05 8.70 8.23
CA PRO A 82 18.02 9.80 8.31
C PRO A 82 17.71 10.93 7.32
N ASP A 83 16.99 10.62 6.25
CA ASP A 83 16.46 11.57 5.26
C ASP A 83 15.14 11.01 4.66
N PRO A 84 14.34 11.85 3.98
CA PRO A 84 13.05 11.42 3.42
C PRO A 84 13.13 10.27 2.40
N ILE A 85 14.22 10.14 1.65
CA ILE A 85 14.38 9.08 0.64
C ILE A 85 14.56 7.74 1.35
N ILE A 86 15.50 7.67 2.30
CA ILE A 86 15.72 6.46 3.08
C ILE A 86 14.47 6.14 3.92
N GLY A 87 13.84 7.15 4.53
CA GLY A 87 12.61 6.97 5.30
C GLY A 87 11.46 6.40 4.45
N PHE A 88 11.30 6.87 3.21
CA PHE A 88 10.31 6.31 2.28
C PHE A 88 10.59 4.84 1.96
N VAL A 89 11.84 4.49 1.63
CA VAL A 89 12.23 3.10 1.31
C VAL A 89 12.05 2.19 2.53
N VAL A 90 12.35 2.67 3.74
CA VAL A 90 12.08 1.94 4.99
C VAL A 90 10.59 1.69 5.16
N LEU A 91 9.74 2.72 5.00
CA LEU A 91 8.29 2.55 5.05
C LEU A 91 7.79 1.56 4.00
N ALA A 92 8.34 1.61 2.78
CA ALA A 92 8.00 0.68 1.69
C ALA A 92 8.36 -0.77 2.08
N LEU A 93 9.56 -1.01 2.62
CA LEU A 93 9.97 -2.33 3.12
C LEU A 93 9.06 -2.83 4.25
N LEU A 94 8.65 -1.95 5.16
CA LEU A 94 7.71 -2.28 6.24
C LEU A 94 6.33 -2.66 5.67
N ALA A 95 5.85 -1.94 4.66
CA ALA A 95 4.61 -2.27 3.97
C ALA A 95 4.70 -3.63 3.24
N ASP A 96 5.80 -3.91 2.52
CA ASP A 96 6.06 -5.21 1.88
C ASP A 96 6.05 -6.36 2.90
N ALA A 97 6.77 -6.17 4.02
CA ALA A 97 6.82 -7.14 5.11
C ALA A 97 5.45 -7.37 5.75
N ALA A 98 4.68 -6.30 5.97
CA ALA A 98 3.32 -6.37 6.51
C ALA A 98 2.38 -7.13 5.57
N ILE A 99 2.46 -6.91 4.25
CA ILE A 99 1.68 -7.66 3.26
C ILE A 99 2.02 -9.15 3.34
N LEU A 100 3.30 -9.50 3.34
CA LEU A 100 3.72 -10.88 3.47
C LEU A 100 3.19 -11.52 4.76
N ALA A 101 3.31 -10.81 5.90
CA ALA A 101 2.82 -11.28 7.19
C ALA A 101 1.29 -11.51 7.20
N LEU A 102 0.52 -10.61 6.57
CA LEU A 102 -0.93 -10.75 6.42
C LEU A 102 -1.28 -11.99 5.60
N LEU A 103 -0.59 -12.23 4.49
CA LEU A 103 -0.82 -13.39 3.63
C LEU A 103 -0.46 -14.70 4.33
N ILE A 104 0.67 -14.76 5.06
CA ILE A 104 1.06 -15.93 5.85
C ILE A 104 0.03 -16.20 6.95
N THR A 105 -0.40 -15.15 7.66
CA THR A 105 -1.42 -15.25 8.72
C THR A 105 -2.75 -15.75 8.17
N ALA A 106 -3.16 -15.28 6.99
CA ALA A 106 -4.36 -15.75 6.32
C ALA A 106 -4.26 -17.23 5.92
N SER A 107 -3.14 -17.67 5.34
CA SER A 107 -2.87 -19.07 5.01
C SER A 107 -2.96 -19.98 6.24
N LEU A 108 -2.37 -19.56 7.36
CA LEU A 108 -2.41 -20.28 8.62
C LEU A 108 -3.81 -20.36 9.22
N LYS A 109 -4.57 -19.27 9.16
CA LYS A 109 -5.94 -19.23 9.66
C LYS A 109 -6.85 -20.16 8.86
N ILE A 110 -6.75 -20.15 7.53
CA ILE A 110 -7.54 -21.02 6.65
C ILE A 110 -7.22 -22.50 6.93
N HIS A 111 -5.94 -22.84 7.13
CA HIS A 111 -5.53 -24.19 7.51
C HIS A 111 -6.24 -24.67 8.78
N ARG A 112 -6.21 -23.84 9.82
CA ARG A 112 -6.84 -24.16 11.12
C ARG A 112 -8.35 -24.32 10.98
N ASP A 113 -9.00 -23.41 10.26
CA ASP A 113 -10.46 -23.37 10.18
C ASP A 113 -11.02 -24.48 9.28
N ARG A 114 -10.26 -24.97 8.28
CA ARG A 114 -10.70 -26.01 7.32
C ARG A 114 -10.09 -27.39 7.52
N TYR A 115 -9.15 -27.56 8.47
CA TYR A 115 -8.37 -28.80 8.65
C TYR A 115 -7.72 -29.32 7.35
N SER A 116 -7.44 -28.45 6.38
CA SER A 116 -6.80 -28.75 5.09
C SER A 116 -5.37 -28.22 5.07
N PRO A 117 -4.39 -28.83 4.37
CA PRO A 117 -3.01 -28.34 4.33
C PRO A 117 -2.92 -26.82 4.08
N ALA A 118 -2.04 -26.14 4.83
CA ALA A 118 -1.84 -24.70 4.66
C ALA A 118 -1.31 -24.40 3.26
N SER A 119 -2.16 -23.81 2.42
CA SER A 119 -1.78 -23.33 1.10
C SER A 119 -0.89 -22.09 1.24
N MET A 120 0.36 -22.18 0.79
CA MET A 120 1.32 -21.06 0.81
C MET A 120 1.38 -20.31 -0.52
N TRP A 121 0.42 -20.55 -1.43
CA TRP A 121 0.38 -19.92 -2.76
C TRP A 121 0.27 -18.40 -2.69
N GLY A 122 -0.50 -17.83 -1.75
CA GLY A 122 -0.60 -16.37 -1.58
C GLY A 122 0.74 -15.71 -1.24
N PRO A 123 1.42 -16.14 -0.15
CA PRO A 123 2.76 -15.67 0.16
C PRO A 123 3.77 -15.88 -0.98
N TRP A 124 3.77 -17.04 -1.63
CA TRP A 124 4.67 -17.29 -2.76
C TRP A 124 4.40 -16.39 -3.97
N ALA A 125 3.12 -16.16 -4.30
CA ALA A 125 2.74 -15.24 -5.37
C ALA A 125 3.23 -13.81 -5.08
N TRP A 126 3.19 -13.37 -3.83
CA TRP A 126 3.73 -12.07 -3.41
C TRP A 126 5.26 -12.00 -3.52
N VAL A 127 5.96 -13.06 -3.11
CA VAL A 127 7.42 -13.14 -3.20
C VAL A 127 7.87 -13.11 -4.66
N ILE A 128 7.29 -13.97 -5.50
CA ILE A 128 7.62 -14.10 -6.93
C ILE A 128 7.19 -12.86 -7.71
N GLY A 129 5.98 -12.35 -7.47
CA GLY A 129 5.48 -11.14 -8.11
C GLY A 129 6.36 -9.94 -7.81
N GLY A 130 6.76 -9.75 -6.55
CA GLY A 130 7.71 -8.69 -6.19
C GLY A 130 9.07 -8.85 -6.85
N ALA A 131 9.57 -10.09 -7.00
CA ALA A 131 10.81 -10.35 -7.74
C ALA A 131 10.68 -9.97 -9.22
N ALA A 132 9.54 -10.26 -9.85
CA ALA A 132 9.27 -9.94 -11.24
C ALA A 132 9.10 -8.43 -11.48
N ILE A 133 8.55 -7.68 -10.52
CA ILE A 133 8.48 -6.22 -10.57
C ILE A 133 9.89 -5.61 -10.48
N GLY A 134 10.77 -6.20 -9.67
CA GLY A 134 12.15 -5.76 -9.52
C GLY A 134 12.31 -4.56 -8.57
N PRO A 135 13.44 -3.82 -8.66
CA PRO A 135 13.83 -2.79 -7.68
C PRO A 135 12.84 -1.63 -7.57
N ILE A 136 12.10 -1.37 -8.63
CA ILE A 136 11.06 -0.32 -8.66
C ILE A 136 9.94 -0.59 -7.64
N MET A 137 9.75 -1.83 -7.20
CA MET A 137 8.77 -2.18 -6.16
C MET A 137 8.98 -1.36 -4.87
N LEU A 138 10.23 -1.11 -4.48
CA LEU A 138 10.57 -0.40 -3.25
C LEU A 138 10.62 1.13 -3.42
N ALA A 139 10.53 1.60 -4.66
CA ALA A 139 10.56 3.01 -5.01
C ALA A 139 9.19 3.54 -5.47
N ARG A 140 8.16 2.68 -5.50
CA ARG A 140 6.80 3.06 -5.92
C ARG A 140 5.87 3.21 -4.73
N PHE A 141 5.14 4.32 -4.75
CA PHE A 141 4.09 4.62 -3.77
C PHE A 141 2.97 3.56 -3.73
N ASP A 142 2.71 2.85 -4.84
CA ASP A 142 1.62 1.86 -4.95
C ASP A 142 1.68 0.68 -3.97
N LEU A 143 2.82 0.45 -3.33
CA LEU A 143 2.96 -0.58 -2.31
C LEU A 143 2.10 -0.31 -1.07
N PHE A 144 1.95 0.96 -0.67
CA PHE A 144 1.14 1.36 0.50
C PHE A 144 -0.36 1.16 0.30
N PRO A 145 -1.02 1.65 -0.78
CA PRO A 145 -2.42 1.33 -1.03
C PRO A 145 -2.64 -0.18 -1.26
N THR A 146 -1.64 -0.90 -1.79
CA THR A 146 -1.71 -2.37 -1.92
C THR A 146 -1.84 -3.06 -0.57
N LEU A 147 -1.13 -2.60 0.47
CA LEU A 147 -1.27 -3.14 1.83
C LEU A 147 -2.73 -3.09 2.31
N PHE A 148 -3.39 -1.95 2.10
CA PHE A 148 -4.78 -1.76 2.47
C PHE A 148 -5.75 -2.58 1.60
N ALA A 149 -5.47 -2.70 0.31
CA ALA A 149 -6.24 -3.56 -0.60
C ALA A 149 -6.17 -5.04 -0.19
N VAL A 150 -4.98 -5.55 0.13
CA VAL A 150 -4.79 -6.92 0.64
C VAL A 150 -5.54 -7.11 1.95
N ALA A 151 -5.40 -6.19 2.90
CA ALA A 151 -6.13 -6.24 4.16
C ALA A 151 -7.66 -6.26 3.92
N ALA A 152 -8.17 -5.41 3.03
CA ALA A 152 -9.59 -5.35 2.69
C ALA A 152 -10.12 -6.67 2.08
N LEU A 153 -9.36 -7.30 1.18
CA LEU A 153 -9.68 -8.60 0.59
C LEU A 153 -9.73 -9.71 1.65
N LEU A 154 -8.73 -9.76 2.53
CA LEU A 154 -8.67 -10.75 3.62
C LEU A 154 -9.80 -10.58 4.64
N LEU A 155 -10.44 -9.41 4.67
CA LEU A 155 -11.53 -9.04 5.56
C LEU A 155 -12.92 -9.08 4.90
N VAL A 156 -13.08 -9.63 3.69
CA VAL A 156 -14.37 -9.67 2.95
C VAL A 156 -15.54 -10.24 3.76
N ILE A 157 -15.28 -11.21 4.65
CA ILE A 157 -16.32 -11.78 5.54
C ILE A 157 -16.73 -10.86 6.70
N LYS A 158 -15.97 -9.78 6.93
CA LYS A 158 -16.20 -8.72 7.93
C LYS A 158 -16.36 -7.38 7.21
N PRO A 159 -17.52 -7.12 6.59
CA PRO A 159 -17.68 -6.04 5.61
C PRO A 159 -17.35 -4.63 6.16
N TRP A 160 -17.62 -4.36 7.44
CA TRP A 160 -17.22 -3.09 8.08
C TRP A 160 -15.69 -2.92 8.12
N LEU A 161 -14.95 -3.96 8.51
CA LEU A 161 -13.49 -3.88 8.58
C LEU A 161 -12.85 -3.88 7.18
N SER A 162 -13.45 -4.60 6.22
CA SER A 162 -13.05 -4.55 4.81
C SER A 162 -13.21 -3.12 4.26
N GLY A 163 -14.33 -2.48 4.55
CA GLY A 163 -14.59 -1.08 4.22
C GLY A 163 -13.63 -0.11 4.89
N ILE A 164 -13.32 -0.28 6.19
CA ILE A 164 -12.33 0.55 6.88
C ILE A 164 -10.96 0.45 6.19
N ALA A 165 -10.49 -0.77 5.91
CA ALA A 165 -9.22 -0.98 5.22
C ALA A 165 -9.23 -0.34 3.82
N ALA A 166 -10.29 -0.53 3.04
CA ALA A 166 -10.43 0.07 1.72
C ALA A 166 -10.48 1.61 1.77
N GLY A 167 -11.13 2.20 2.79
CA GLY A 167 -11.17 3.65 3.01
C GLY A 167 -9.80 4.22 3.37
N LEU A 168 -9.04 3.54 4.24
CA LEU A 168 -7.65 3.91 4.54
C LEU A 168 -6.77 3.83 3.29
N GLY A 169 -6.93 2.80 2.46
CA GLY A 169 -6.29 2.73 1.14
C GLY A 169 -6.71 3.88 0.23
N GLY A 170 -8.00 4.22 0.24
CA GLY A 170 -8.60 5.34 -0.48
C GLY A 170 -8.01 6.71 -0.14
N LEU A 171 -7.58 6.90 1.11
CA LEU A 171 -6.85 8.09 1.55
C LEU A 171 -5.43 8.18 0.96
N LEU A 172 -4.88 7.09 0.44
CA LEU A 172 -3.57 7.08 -0.23
C LEU A 172 -3.71 7.10 -1.74
N LYS A 173 -4.63 6.32 -2.29
CA LYS A 173 -4.92 6.20 -3.72
C LYS A 173 -6.35 5.67 -3.87
N VAL A 174 -7.08 6.06 -4.91
CA VAL A 174 -8.52 5.73 -5.00
C VAL A 174 -8.78 4.23 -5.27
N TRP A 175 -7.88 3.54 -5.99
CA TRP A 175 -8.15 2.19 -6.51
C TRP A 175 -8.41 1.07 -5.46
N PRO A 176 -7.88 1.07 -4.22
CA PRO A 176 -8.24 0.06 -3.21
C PRO A 176 -9.73 0.04 -2.88
N ALA A 177 -10.49 1.13 -3.14
CA ALA A 177 -11.95 1.12 -2.99
C ALA A 177 -12.64 0.09 -3.92
N LEU A 178 -12.04 -0.20 -5.08
CA LEU A 178 -12.57 -1.18 -6.05
C LEU A 178 -12.59 -2.61 -5.48
N VAL A 179 -11.75 -2.90 -4.47
CA VAL A 179 -11.74 -4.19 -3.76
C VAL A 179 -13.08 -4.51 -3.12
N LEU A 180 -13.87 -3.49 -2.75
CA LEU A 180 -15.17 -3.69 -2.14
C LEU A 180 -16.15 -4.41 -3.06
N LEU A 181 -15.92 -4.44 -4.38
CA LEU A 181 -16.70 -5.25 -5.32
C LEU A 181 -16.62 -6.76 -5.03
N ALA A 182 -15.61 -7.20 -4.28
CA ALA A 182 -15.52 -8.58 -3.78
C ALA A 182 -16.51 -8.88 -2.63
N LEU A 183 -17.14 -7.86 -2.03
CA LEU A 183 -18.13 -8.07 -0.98
C LEU A 183 -19.44 -8.63 -1.54
N PRO A 184 -20.13 -9.53 -0.80
CA PRO A 184 -21.46 -9.98 -1.19
C PRO A 184 -22.43 -8.81 -1.32
N ARG A 185 -23.27 -8.81 -2.36
CA ARG A 185 -24.26 -7.73 -2.65
C ARG A 185 -25.06 -7.28 -1.43
N ARG A 186 -25.53 -8.23 -0.61
CA ARG A 186 -26.29 -7.99 0.63
C ARG A 186 -25.55 -7.20 1.72
N THR A 187 -24.21 -7.21 1.69
CA THR A 187 -23.34 -6.57 2.68
C THR A 187 -22.43 -5.50 2.09
N LEU A 188 -22.43 -5.33 0.77
CA LEU A 188 -21.63 -4.34 0.04
C LEU A 188 -21.83 -2.93 0.63
N TRP A 189 -23.07 -2.55 0.91
CA TRP A 189 -23.40 -1.24 1.48
C TRP A 189 -22.64 -0.96 2.78
N ARG A 190 -22.41 -1.97 3.64
CA ARG A 190 -21.67 -1.81 4.91
C ARG A 190 -20.21 -1.46 4.66
N GLY A 191 -19.61 -2.13 3.67
CA GLY A 191 -18.24 -1.84 3.24
C GLY A 191 -18.12 -0.45 2.63
N ILE A 192 -19.06 -0.06 1.78
CA ILE A 192 -19.10 1.28 1.17
C ILE A 192 -19.25 2.35 2.25
N VAL A 193 -20.21 2.22 3.15
CA VAL A 193 -20.44 3.20 4.23
C VAL A 193 -19.19 3.36 5.10
N ALA A 194 -18.57 2.24 5.50
CA ALA A 194 -17.32 2.27 6.26
C ALA A 194 -16.18 2.98 5.52
N ALA A 195 -15.99 2.65 4.24
CA ALA A 195 -14.93 3.26 3.43
C ALA A 195 -15.15 4.76 3.27
N VAL A 196 -16.36 5.19 2.91
CA VAL A 196 -16.72 6.60 2.78
C VAL A 196 -16.52 7.34 4.10
N ALA A 197 -17.00 6.77 5.22
CA ALA A 197 -16.84 7.40 6.52
C ALA A 197 -15.37 7.57 6.91
N VAL A 198 -14.53 6.54 6.72
CA VAL A 198 -13.09 6.61 7.03
C VAL A 198 -12.38 7.63 6.13
N THR A 199 -12.65 7.60 4.82
CA THR A 199 -12.04 8.55 3.89
C THR A 199 -12.48 9.98 4.19
N ALA A 200 -13.75 10.23 4.48
CA ALA A 200 -14.26 11.56 4.82
C ALA A 200 -13.65 12.07 6.13
N VAL A 201 -13.70 11.27 7.20
CA VAL A 201 -13.15 11.66 8.51
C VAL A 201 -11.63 11.86 8.41
N GLY A 202 -10.91 10.96 7.76
CA GLY A 202 -9.47 11.09 7.56
C GLY A 202 -9.11 12.36 6.78
N THR A 203 -9.86 12.66 5.72
CA THR A 203 -9.66 13.90 4.94
C THR A 203 -9.88 15.15 5.78
N LEU A 204 -10.94 15.20 6.59
CA LEU A 204 -11.22 16.33 7.48
C LEU A 204 -10.15 16.51 8.55
N LEU A 205 -9.67 15.41 9.15
CA LEU A 205 -8.59 15.45 10.14
C LEU A 205 -7.28 15.96 9.54
N ILE A 206 -6.96 15.54 8.31
CA ILE A 206 -5.75 15.97 7.61
C ILE A 206 -5.86 17.44 7.18
N ALA A 207 -7.03 17.87 6.71
CA ALA A 207 -7.29 19.27 6.39
C ALA A 207 -7.20 20.19 7.62
N ALA A 208 -7.49 19.68 8.82
CA ALA A 208 -7.29 20.40 10.07
C ALA A 208 -5.82 20.38 10.55
N TRP A 209 -5.02 19.43 10.07
CA TRP A 209 -3.61 19.30 10.43
C TRP A 209 -2.69 20.20 9.59
N ALA A 210 -2.98 20.37 8.30
CA ALA A 210 -2.12 21.08 7.35
C ALA A 210 -2.89 21.89 6.31
N ASP A 211 -2.30 23.03 5.93
CA ASP A 211 -2.84 23.93 4.94
C ASP A 211 -2.82 23.28 3.55
N GLY A 212 -3.89 23.50 2.78
CA GLY A 212 -4.03 22.91 1.44
C GLY A 212 -4.38 21.42 1.42
N GLY A 213 -4.74 20.79 2.55
CA GLY A 213 -5.05 19.35 2.63
C GLY A 213 -6.23 18.86 1.80
N ILE A 214 -7.02 19.76 1.19
CA ILE A 214 -8.09 19.43 0.24
C ILE A 214 -7.85 19.98 -1.17
N SER A 215 -6.71 20.61 -1.42
CA SER A 215 -6.34 21.22 -2.71
C SER A 215 -6.39 20.21 -3.86
N PHE A 216 -6.05 18.95 -3.58
CA PHE A 216 -6.08 17.87 -4.57
C PHE A 216 -7.43 17.76 -5.31
N LEU A 217 -8.56 18.12 -4.68
CA LEU A 217 -9.87 18.09 -5.32
C LEU A 217 -9.98 19.09 -6.49
N GLY A 218 -9.35 20.26 -6.36
CA GLY A 218 -9.29 21.27 -7.42
C GLY A 218 -8.29 20.90 -8.51
N GLU A 219 -7.11 20.41 -8.11
CA GLU A 219 -6.01 20.02 -9.01
C GLU A 219 -6.39 18.85 -9.95
N GLN A 220 -7.35 18.00 -9.57
CA GLN A 220 -7.90 16.98 -10.46
C GLN A 220 -8.69 17.57 -11.64
N GLY A 221 -9.34 18.71 -11.46
CA GLY A 221 -10.22 19.32 -12.45
C GLY A 221 -9.49 20.19 -13.48
N GLU A 222 -8.33 20.74 -13.12
CA GLU A 222 -7.53 21.60 -13.99
C GLU A 222 -6.65 20.82 -14.99
N ARG A 223 -6.60 19.49 -14.85
CA ARG A 223 -5.92 18.61 -15.80
C ARG A 223 -6.79 18.35 -17.03
N GLY A 224 -6.40 18.93 -18.15
CA GLY A 224 -6.82 18.46 -19.47
C GLY A 224 -6.41 17.00 -19.69
N LEU A 225 -7.09 16.31 -20.62
CA LEU A 225 -6.71 14.96 -21.03
C LEU A 225 -5.25 14.96 -21.49
N GLN A 226 -4.43 14.06 -20.92
CA GLN A 226 -3.04 13.94 -21.34
C GLN A 226 -3.01 13.59 -22.82
N ILE A 227 -2.10 14.18 -23.60
CA ILE A 227 -1.92 13.92 -25.04
C ILE A 227 -1.77 12.44 -25.40
N GLU A 228 -1.44 11.59 -24.42
CA GLU A 228 -1.30 10.13 -24.57
C GLU A 228 -2.62 9.36 -24.29
N SER A 229 -3.64 10.04 -23.77
CA SER A 229 -4.93 9.43 -23.46
C SER A 229 -5.81 9.37 -24.71
N VAL A 230 -6.49 8.24 -24.91
CA VAL A 230 -7.32 7.98 -26.11
C VAL A 230 -8.43 9.02 -26.31
N GLY A 231 -8.83 9.73 -25.25
CA GLY A 231 -9.81 10.82 -25.32
C GLY A 231 -9.23 12.21 -25.64
N ALA A 232 -7.90 12.37 -25.69
CA ALA A 232 -7.23 13.63 -26.02
C ALA A 232 -7.15 13.92 -27.53
N ALA A 233 -7.65 12.99 -28.36
CA ALA A 233 -7.68 13.07 -29.81
C ALA A 233 -8.98 13.70 -30.34
#